data_AF-A0A1M5FKQ7-F1
#
_entry.id   AF-A0A1M5FKQ7-F1
#
_cell.length_a   1.000
_cell.length_b   1.000
_cell.length_c   1.000
_cell.angle_alpha   90.00
_cell.angle_beta   90.00
_cell.angle_gamma   90.00
#
_symmetry.space_group_name_H-M   'P 1'
#
loop_
_entity.id
_entity.type
_entity.pdbx_description
1 polymer ?
#
loop_
_entity_poly.entity_id
_entity_poly.type
_entity_poly.pdbx_seq_one_letter_code
_entity_poly.pdbx_strand_id
1 'polypeptide(L)'
;MRTRTAAAVTLLLAAGTLGTLTGTAAAAPPGNTTTGSAYAFPLVGGAGVFLSAFDPDGEAAFVVPEVFAGRYECVTEERVPAAFSGLGAVSAAGTATLTCSGFEVPDLTGTLTVDVAWRGRGPVTAQPPVPSECRLRVLERAADVTGSVTVDVPGLVDATAALDGVPGTIRSALSNCAAPR
;
A
#
# COMPACT_ATOMS: atom_id res chain seq x y z
N MET A 1 -11.61 -36.75 58.60
CA MET A 1 -12.60 -37.81 58.90
C MET A 1 -13.98 -37.18 59.04
N ARG A 2 -14.99 -37.75 58.37
CA ARG A 2 -16.45 -37.55 58.55
C ARG A 2 -17.12 -36.26 58.04
N THR A 3 -17.59 -36.34 56.78
CA THR A 3 -19.02 -36.30 56.33
C THR A 3 -20.06 -36.40 57.47
N ARG A 4 -21.27 -35.81 57.50
CA ARG A 4 -22.31 -35.23 56.61
C ARG A 4 -23.11 -34.22 57.49
N THR A 5 -24.01 -33.33 57.04
CA THR A 5 -25.39 -33.60 56.56
C THR A 5 -26.09 -32.29 56.17
N ALA A 6 -27.07 -32.41 55.29
CA ALA A 6 -27.78 -31.39 54.52
C ALA A 6 -28.73 -30.46 55.29
N ALA A 7 -29.05 -29.32 54.68
CA ALA A 7 -30.39 -28.73 54.72
C ALA A 7 -30.68 -28.02 53.40
N ALA A 8 -31.71 -28.50 52.71
CA ALA A 8 -32.31 -27.87 51.54
C ALA A 8 -33.16 -26.69 51.99
N VAL A 9 -32.99 -25.52 51.37
CA VAL A 9 -33.95 -24.43 51.43
C VAL A 9 -34.28 -24.03 50.01
N THR A 10 -35.47 -24.43 49.61
CA THR A 10 -36.22 -23.94 48.45
C THR A 10 -36.45 -22.44 48.64
N LEU A 11 -36.00 -21.60 47.70
CA LEU A 11 -36.45 -20.22 47.64
C LEU A 11 -36.82 -19.83 46.22
N LEU A 12 -37.99 -19.19 46.19
CA LEU A 12 -38.95 -19.08 45.12
C LEU A 12 -38.44 -18.35 43.87
N LEU A 13 -39.07 -18.72 42.76
CA LEU A 13 -39.11 -17.95 41.52
C LEU A 13 -39.46 -16.48 41.79
N ALA A 14 -38.60 -15.59 41.33
CA ALA A 14 -39.01 -14.25 40.91
C ALA A 14 -38.57 -14.09 39.45
N ALA A 15 -39.53 -14.29 38.55
CA ALA A 15 -39.44 -13.91 37.15
C ALA A 15 -39.32 -12.37 37.08
N GLY A 16 -38.08 -11.88 37.17
CA GLY A 16 -37.75 -10.50 36.84
C GLY A 16 -37.71 -10.37 35.33
N THR A 17 -38.65 -9.61 34.80
CA THR A 17 -38.71 -9.08 33.45
C THR A 17 -37.33 -8.96 32.79
N LEU A 18 -37.14 -9.65 31.66
CA LEU A 18 -36.08 -9.43 30.69
C LEU A 18 -36.18 -7.99 30.18
N GLY A 19 -35.65 -7.04 30.95
CA GLY A 19 -35.31 -5.73 30.46
C GLY A 19 -34.21 -5.94 29.43
N THR A 20 -34.55 -5.75 28.16
CA THR A 20 -33.60 -5.60 27.07
C THR A 20 -32.68 -4.43 27.41
N LEU A 21 -31.60 -4.69 28.13
CA LEU A 21 -30.41 -3.88 28.06
C LEU A 21 -29.94 -4.03 26.62
N THR A 22 -30.38 -3.12 25.75
CA THR A 22 -29.71 -2.82 24.49
C THR A 22 -28.33 -2.30 24.89
N GLY A 23 -27.44 -3.24 25.19
CA GLY A 23 -26.03 -2.97 25.38
C GLY A 23 -25.60 -2.26 24.11
N THR A 24 -25.27 -0.98 24.24
CA THR A 24 -24.52 -0.27 23.23
C THR A 24 -23.28 -1.12 23.01
N ALA A 25 -23.25 -1.82 21.87
CA ALA A 25 -22.04 -2.53 21.46
C ALA A 25 -20.94 -1.49 21.51
N ALA A 26 -19.98 -1.68 22.42
CA ALA A 26 -18.82 -0.83 22.48
C ALA A 26 -18.23 -0.83 21.07
N ALA A 27 -18.23 0.33 20.42
CA ALA A 27 -17.62 0.48 19.12
C ALA A 27 -16.20 -0.09 19.26
N ALA A 28 -15.89 -1.13 18.48
CA ALA A 28 -14.55 -1.67 18.47
C ALA A 28 -13.59 -0.50 18.25
N PRO A 29 -12.49 -0.41 19.03
CA PRO A 29 -11.50 0.62 18.77
C PRO A 29 -11.13 0.57 17.29
N PRO A 30 -11.01 1.72 16.62
CA PRO A 30 -10.70 1.73 15.21
C PRO A 30 -9.42 0.93 14.99
N GLY A 31 -9.47 -0.02 14.06
CA GLY A 31 -8.34 -0.90 13.77
C GLY A 31 -7.14 -0.05 13.38
N ASN A 32 -5.96 -0.37 13.91
CA ASN A 32 -4.74 0.25 13.43
C ASN A 32 -4.43 -0.33 12.05
N THR A 33 -4.35 0.51 11.02
CA THR A 33 -3.92 0.11 9.68
C THR A 33 -2.46 0.51 9.48
N THR A 34 -1.71 -0.37 8.83
CA THR A 34 -0.34 -0.07 8.37
C THR A 34 -0.35 -0.17 6.86
N THR A 35 0.09 0.89 6.17
CA THR A 35 0.21 0.90 4.72
C THR A 35 1.63 1.27 4.34
N GLY A 36 2.30 0.39 3.59
CA GLY A 36 3.60 0.69 2.99
C GLY A 36 3.43 1.36 1.63
N SER A 37 4.37 2.22 1.26
CA SER A 37 4.54 2.63 -0.14
C SER A 37 6.00 2.89 -0.48
N ALA A 38 6.37 2.76 -1.75
CA ALA A 38 7.69 3.15 -2.22
C ALA A 38 7.59 3.84 -3.58
N TYR A 39 8.46 4.81 -3.81
CA TYR A 39 8.43 5.68 -4.99
C TYR A 39 9.81 5.81 -5.62
N ALA A 40 9.85 5.84 -6.94
CA ALA A 40 10.99 6.25 -7.75
C ALA A 40 10.52 6.90 -9.06
N PHE A 41 11.34 7.79 -9.62
CA PHE A 41 11.04 8.46 -10.88
C PHE A 41 12.24 8.43 -11.84
N PRO A 42 12.49 7.30 -12.53
CA PRO A 42 13.49 7.22 -13.58
C PRO A 42 13.04 7.86 -14.90
N LEU A 43 14.02 8.19 -15.74
CA LEU A 43 13.82 8.52 -17.15
C LEU A 43 14.21 7.30 -18.01
N VAL A 44 13.33 6.87 -18.91
CA VAL A 44 13.52 5.70 -19.79
C VAL A 44 13.33 6.13 -21.24
N GLY A 45 14.41 6.20 -22.02
CA GLY A 45 14.33 6.66 -23.41
C GLY A 45 13.78 8.08 -23.59
N GLY A 46 13.86 8.92 -22.55
CA GLY A 46 13.26 10.26 -22.52
C GLY A 46 11.82 10.32 -21.97
N ALA A 47 11.19 9.18 -21.72
CA ALA A 47 9.91 9.10 -21.01
C ALA A 47 10.13 9.16 -19.48
N GLY A 48 9.26 9.87 -18.77
CA GLY A 48 9.22 9.83 -17.30
C GLY A 48 8.39 8.66 -16.81
N VAL A 49 8.94 7.84 -15.92
CA VAL A 49 8.23 6.67 -15.38
C VAL A 49 8.04 6.86 -13.87
N PHE A 50 6.80 6.91 -13.40
CA PHE A 50 6.51 6.85 -11.98
C PHE A 50 6.38 5.40 -11.55
N LEU A 51 7.30 4.94 -10.71
CA LEU A 51 7.23 3.63 -10.08
C LEU A 51 6.66 3.80 -8.68
N SER A 52 5.38 3.45 -8.50
CA SER A 52 4.68 3.52 -7.23
C SER A 52 4.32 2.13 -6.74
N ALA A 53 4.99 1.67 -5.68
CA ALA A 53 4.69 0.42 -4.98
C ALA A 53 3.81 0.70 -3.75
N PHE A 54 2.88 -0.21 -3.46
CA PHE A 54 1.93 -0.12 -2.36
C PHE A 54 1.84 -1.46 -1.63
N ASP A 55 1.75 -1.40 -0.30
CA ASP A 55 1.52 -2.52 0.62
C ASP A 55 0.33 -2.18 1.52
N PRO A 56 -0.90 -2.21 0.98
CA PRO A 56 -2.12 -1.93 1.73
C PRO A 56 -2.43 -3.04 2.74
N ASP A 57 -3.08 -2.68 3.84
CA ASP A 57 -3.49 -3.65 4.87
C ASP A 57 -4.57 -4.59 4.31
N GLY A 58 -4.35 -5.90 4.42
CA GLY A 58 -5.30 -6.92 3.98
C GLY A 58 -5.29 -7.27 2.49
N GLU A 59 -4.44 -6.67 1.67
CA GLU A 59 -4.22 -7.10 0.27
C GLU A 59 -2.74 -7.44 0.02
N ALA A 60 -2.46 -8.12 -1.09
CA ALA A 60 -1.08 -8.36 -1.52
C ALA A 60 -0.45 -7.07 -2.05
N ALA A 61 0.82 -6.82 -1.74
CA ALA A 61 1.55 -5.67 -2.24
C ALA A 61 1.71 -5.68 -3.78
N PHE A 62 1.71 -4.49 -4.39
CA PHE A 62 1.80 -4.34 -5.84
C PHE A 62 2.48 -3.02 -6.28
N VAL A 63 2.86 -2.93 -7.55
CA VAL A 63 3.27 -1.71 -8.25
C VAL A 63 2.24 -1.32 -9.29
N VAL A 64 1.93 -0.03 -9.37
CA VAL A 64 1.18 0.59 -10.48
C VAL A 64 2.10 1.60 -11.16
N PRO A 65 2.66 1.27 -12.33
CA PRO A 65 3.52 2.17 -13.06
C PRO A 65 2.71 3.15 -13.92
N GLU A 66 3.18 4.38 -14.02
CA GLU A 66 2.65 5.40 -14.93
C GLU A 66 3.79 5.92 -15.81
N VAL A 67 3.56 6.11 -17.10
CA VAL A 67 4.58 6.59 -18.04
C VAL A 67 4.08 7.85 -18.75
N PHE A 68 4.91 8.89 -18.73
CA PHE A 68 4.68 10.14 -19.46
C PHE A 68 5.71 10.26 -20.58
N ALA A 69 5.24 10.25 -21.83
CA ALA A 69 6.10 10.30 -23.01
C ALA A 69 5.52 11.27 -24.05
N GLY A 70 6.23 12.37 -24.31
CA GLY A 70 5.76 13.40 -25.23
C GLY A 70 4.41 13.98 -24.81
N ARG A 71 3.36 13.73 -25.60
CA ARG A 71 1.97 14.16 -25.37
C ARG A 71 1.06 13.09 -24.79
N TYR A 72 1.63 11.94 -24.42
CA TYR A 72 0.91 10.77 -23.94
C TYR A 72 1.10 10.56 -22.44
N GLU A 73 0.03 10.17 -21.78
CA GLU A 73 0.01 9.54 -20.46
C GLU A 73 -0.40 8.08 -20.64
N CYS A 74 0.47 7.18 -20.19
CA CYS A 74 0.29 5.75 -20.26
C CYS A 74 0.07 5.18 -18.87
N VAL A 75 -1.08 4.55 -18.68
CA VAL A 75 -1.49 3.94 -17.42
C VAL A 75 -1.78 2.46 -17.62
N THR A 76 -1.88 1.74 -16.51
CA THR A 76 -2.30 0.34 -16.50
C THR A 76 -3.24 0.08 -15.34
N GLU A 77 -4.22 -0.79 -15.56
CA GLU A 77 -5.04 -1.36 -14.48
C GLU A 77 -4.39 -2.62 -13.89
N GLU A 78 -3.37 -3.17 -14.57
CA GLU A 78 -2.66 -4.35 -14.12
C GLU A 78 -1.75 -4.01 -12.93
N ARG A 79 -1.80 -4.86 -11.90
CA ARG A 79 -0.97 -4.73 -10.70
C ARG A 79 0.22 -5.66 -10.81
N VAL A 80 1.43 -5.11 -10.87
CA VAL A 80 2.66 -5.92 -10.85
C VAL A 80 2.93 -6.38 -9.40
N PRO A 81 3.12 -7.67 -9.12
CA PRO A 81 3.38 -8.14 -7.76
C PRO A 81 4.61 -7.47 -7.13
N ALA A 82 4.49 -7.09 -5.87
CA ALA A 82 5.58 -6.53 -5.08
C ALA A 82 5.76 -7.27 -3.75
N ALA A 83 6.91 -7.08 -3.13
CA ALA A 83 7.22 -7.56 -1.80
C ALA A 83 7.80 -6.42 -0.96
N PHE A 84 7.25 -6.25 0.24
CA PHE A 84 7.71 -5.26 1.21
C PHE A 84 8.37 -5.93 2.41
N SER A 85 9.46 -5.33 2.88
CA SER A 85 10.11 -5.68 4.15
C SER A 85 10.24 -4.40 4.98
N GLY A 86 9.09 -3.86 5.37
CA GLY A 86 8.96 -2.57 6.07
C GLY A 86 9.67 -1.43 5.33
N LEU A 87 10.34 -0.55 6.08
CA LEU A 87 11.18 0.52 5.54
C LEU A 87 12.58 0.06 5.11
N GLY A 88 12.84 -1.25 5.14
CA GLY A 88 14.14 -1.85 4.85
C GLY A 88 14.36 -2.09 3.36
N ALA A 89 13.36 -2.69 2.71
CA ALA A 89 13.44 -3.04 1.31
C ALA A 89 12.04 -3.18 0.68
N VAL A 90 11.97 -2.90 -0.62
CA VAL A 90 10.83 -3.20 -1.49
C VAL A 90 11.38 -3.79 -2.78
N SER A 91 10.71 -4.77 -3.38
CA SER A 91 11.04 -5.28 -4.70
C SER A 91 9.79 -5.58 -5.51
N ALA A 92 9.85 -5.39 -6.82
CA ALA A 92 8.78 -5.75 -7.74
C ALA A 92 9.37 -6.24 -9.07
N ALA A 93 8.75 -7.26 -9.64
CA ALA A 93 9.15 -7.79 -10.94
C ALA A 93 7.94 -8.28 -11.72
N GLY A 94 7.86 -7.93 -13.00
CA GLY A 94 6.79 -8.34 -13.89
C GLY A 94 6.58 -7.39 -15.05
N THR A 95 5.59 -7.72 -15.87
CA THR A 95 5.22 -6.93 -17.05
C THR A 95 3.75 -6.53 -16.92
N ALA A 96 3.45 -5.30 -17.34
CA ALA A 96 2.09 -4.78 -17.41
C ALA A 96 1.81 -4.21 -18.81
N THR A 97 0.57 -4.39 -19.28
CA THR A 97 0.09 -3.73 -20.50
C THR A 97 -0.19 -2.25 -20.21
N LEU A 98 0.31 -1.36 -21.05
CA LEU A 98 0.05 0.08 -20.98
C LEU A 98 -1.00 0.51 -22.00
N THR A 99 -1.93 1.36 -21.56
CA THR A 99 -2.82 2.11 -22.44
C THR A 99 -2.42 3.58 -22.39
N CYS A 100 -1.99 4.12 -23.52
CA CYS A 100 -1.49 5.48 -23.67
C CYS A 100 -2.52 6.35 -24.37
N SER A 101 -2.93 7.44 -23.72
CA SER A 101 -3.87 8.41 -24.28
C SER A 101 -3.30 9.83 -24.23
N GLY A 102 -3.83 10.71 -25.07
CA GLY A 102 -3.39 12.10 -25.15
C GLY A 102 -4.40 12.99 -25.88
N PHE A 103 -4.26 14.31 -25.73
CA PHE A 103 -5.19 15.26 -26.35
C PHE A 103 -4.98 15.35 -27.87
N GLU A 104 -6.04 15.08 -28.65
CA GLU A 104 -6.03 15.11 -30.13
C GLU A 104 -5.04 14.11 -30.78
N VAL A 105 -4.90 12.94 -30.16
CA VAL A 105 -3.98 11.88 -30.60
C VAL A 105 -4.72 10.55 -30.56
N PRO A 106 -4.43 9.60 -31.46
CA PRO A 106 -4.93 8.24 -31.32
C PRO A 106 -4.30 7.57 -30.10
N ASP A 107 -5.09 6.79 -29.37
CA ASP A 107 -4.60 5.95 -28.29
C ASP A 107 -3.58 4.93 -28.82
N LEU A 108 -2.60 4.61 -27.99
CA LEU A 108 -1.58 3.60 -28.24
C LEU A 108 -1.64 2.54 -27.15
N THR A 109 -1.14 1.35 -27.47
CA THR A 109 -0.93 0.27 -26.51
C THR A 109 0.53 -0.12 -26.53
N GLY A 110 1.05 -0.49 -25.37
CA GLY A 110 2.40 -1.00 -25.24
C GLY A 110 2.56 -1.85 -24.00
N THR A 111 3.79 -2.05 -23.58
CA THR A 111 4.12 -2.79 -22.37
C THR A 111 5.17 -2.07 -21.56
N LEU A 112 5.15 -2.33 -20.26
CA LEU A 112 6.21 -1.94 -19.35
C LEU A 112 6.62 -3.17 -18.55
N THR A 113 7.92 -3.46 -18.55
CA THR A 113 8.52 -4.51 -17.75
C THR A 113 9.39 -3.89 -16.67
N VAL A 114 9.16 -4.29 -15.43
CA VAL A 114 9.92 -3.85 -14.26
C VAL A 114 10.65 -5.05 -13.66
N ASP A 115 11.88 -4.79 -13.23
CA ASP A 115 12.62 -5.62 -12.28
C ASP A 115 13.38 -4.64 -11.39
N VAL A 116 12.77 -4.24 -10.28
CA VAL A 116 13.22 -3.11 -9.47
C VAL A 116 13.28 -3.46 -7.99
N ALA A 117 14.29 -2.95 -7.32
CA ALA A 117 14.42 -3.02 -5.88
C ALA A 117 14.74 -1.65 -5.28
N TRP A 118 14.02 -1.28 -4.22
CA TRP A 118 14.32 -0.17 -3.33
C TRP A 118 15.02 -0.71 -2.09
N ARG A 119 16.19 -0.18 -1.78
CA ARG A 119 16.91 -0.51 -0.55
C ARG A 119 17.02 0.73 0.34
N GLY A 120 16.37 0.67 1.50
CA GLY A 120 16.35 1.77 2.46
C GLY A 120 17.77 2.16 2.92
N ARG A 121 18.05 3.46 2.93
CA ARG A 121 19.32 4.08 3.31
C ARG A 121 19.14 5.17 4.34
N GLY A 122 20.16 5.35 5.17
CA GLY A 122 20.17 6.38 6.20
C GLY A 122 19.13 6.14 7.31
N PRO A 123 18.86 7.17 8.13
CA PRO A 123 17.90 7.11 9.22
C PRO A 123 16.46 7.16 8.71
N VAL A 124 15.53 6.63 9.52
CA VAL A 124 14.09 6.83 9.31
C VAL A 124 13.70 8.18 9.88
N THR A 125 12.94 8.96 9.12
CA THR A 125 12.36 10.24 9.55
C THR A 125 10.85 10.10 9.69
N ALA A 126 10.24 10.95 10.52
CA ALA A 126 8.80 11.05 10.62
C ALA A 126 8.34 12.33 9.92
N GLN A 127 7.28 12.24 9.11
CA GLN A 127 6.66 13.44 8.58
C GLN A 127 5.94 14.19 9.72
N PRO A 128 5.87 15.54 9.64
CA PRO A 128 5.06 16.30 10.57
C PRO A 128 3.61 15.80 10.60
N PRO A 129 2.96 15.82 11.77
CA PRO A 129 1.57 15.41 11.86
C PRO A 129 0.70 16.31 10.99
N VAL A 130 -0.17 15.69 10.19
CA VAL A 130 -1.19 16.42 9.42
C VAL A 130 -2.43 16.57 10.31
N PRO A 131 -3.05 17.75 10.41
CA PRO A 131 -4.29 17.92 11.14
C PRO A 131 -5.39 17.04 10.53
N SER A 132 -5.79 16.00 11.24
CA SER A 132 -6.91 15.14 10.86
C SER A 132 -7.61 14.60 12.10
N GLU A 133 -8.86 14.14 11.92
CA GLU A 133 -9.59 13.41 12.97
C GLU A 133 -8.91 12.07 13.31
N CYS A 134 -8.08 11.58 12.38
CA CYS A 134 -7.18 10.45 12.53
C CYS A 134 -5.83 10.86 13.13
N ARG A 135 -5.22 9.98 13.93
CA ARG A 135 -3.78 10.02 14.19
C ARG A 135 -3.08 9.26 13.06
N LEU A 136 -2.58 10.01 12.10
CA LEU A 136 -1.71 9.51 11.05
C LEU A 136 -0.25 9.77 11.42
N ARG A 137 0.57 8.72 11.41
CA ARG A 137 2.02 8.83 11.52
C ARG A 137 2.66 8.23 10.27
N VAL A 138 3.31 9.08 9.47
CA VAL A 138 4.08 8.63 8.31
C VAL A 138 5.54 8.59 8.68
N LEU A 139 6.15 7.43 8.51
CA LEU A 139 7.58 7.21 8.57
C LEU A 139 8.13 7.10 7.16
N GLU A 140 9.28 7.72 6.93
CA GLU A 140 9.92 7.79 5.62
C GLU A 140 11.40 7.39 5.75
N ARG A 141 11.91 6.74 4.71
CA ARG A 141 13.33 6.45 4.56
C ARG A 141 13.72 6.63 3.10
N ALA A 142 14.80 7.36 2.85
CA ALA A 142 15.41 7.40 1.52
C ALA A 142 15.82 5.98 1.09
N ALA A 143 15.88 5.71 -0.20
CA ALA A 143 16.27 4.42 -0.74
C ALA A 143 17.15 4.56 -1.98
N ASP A 144 18.05 3.59 -2.14
CA ASP A 144 18.69 3.35 -3.42
C ASP A 144 17.78 2.47 -4.26
N VAL A 145 17.54 2.90 -5.49
CA VAL A 145 16.79 2.11 -6.47
C VAL A 145 17.79 1.40 -7.37
N THR A 146 17.54 0.13 -7.66
CA THR A 146 18.40 -0.72 -8.50
C THR A 146 17.54 -1.61 -9.39
N GLY A 147 18.15 -2.23 -10.39
CA GLY A 147 17.46 -3.06 -11.37
C GLY A 147 17.22 -2.32 -12.69
N SER A 148 16.11 -2.61 -13.37
CA SER A 148 15.80 -2.04 -14.68
C SER A 148 14.31 -1.84 -14.92
N VAL A 149 14.01 -0.91 -15.83
CA VAL A 149 12.68 -0.73 -16.42
C VAL A 149 12.84 -0.73 -17.93
N THR A 150 11.97 -1.48 -18.60
CA THR A 150 11.82 -1.45 -20.06
C THR A 150 10.44 -0.95 -20.40
N VAL A 151 10.35 0.01 -21.32
CA VAL A 151 9.09 0.52 -21.85
C VAL A 151 9.12 0.33 -23.36
N ASP A 152 8.09 -0.36 -23.87
CA ASP A 152 7.89 -0.60 -25.29
C ASP A 152 6.47 -0.18 -25.68
N VAL A 153 6.36 1.00 -26.28
CA VAL A 153 5.14 1.54 -26.87
C VAL A 153 5.45 1.88 -28.33
N PRO A 154 5.02 1.05 -29.29
CA PRO A 154 5.36 1.22 -30.70
C PRO A 154 5.07 2.63 -31.24
N GLY A 155 6.08 3.25 -31.83
CA GLY A 155 5.99 4.61 -32.37
C GLY A 155 6.11 5.74 -31.35
N LEU A 156 6.29 5.43 -30.06
CA LEU A 156 6.43 6.41 -28.98
C LEU A 156 7.73 6.24 -28.18
N VAL A 157 7.98 5.06 -27.62
CA VAL A 157 9.18 4.75 -26.84
C VAL A 157 9.53 3.27 -26.98
N ASP A 158 10.80 2.96 -27.14
CA ASP A 158 11.34 1.60 -27.09
C ASP A 158 12.71 1.71 -26.43
N ALA A 159 12.74 1.51 -25.11
CA ALA A 159 13.94 1.75 -24.32
C ALA A 159 13.96 0.97 -23.01
N THR A 160 15.17 0.61 -22.59
CA THR A 160 15.47 0.08 -21.27
C THR A 160 16.37 1.06 -20.52
N ALA A 161 16.12 1.28 -19.24
CA ALA A 161 16.99 2.01 -18.33
C ALA A 161 17.40 1.15 -17.14
N ALA A 162 18.70 1.16 -16.82
CA ALA A 162 19.18 0.72 -15.53
C ALA A 162 18.86 1.78 -14.47
N LEU A 163 18.54 1.36 -13.26
CA LEU A 163 18.11 2.24 -12.17
C LEU A 163 19.24 2.62 -11.21
N ASP A 164 20.48 2.21 -11.46
CA ASP A 164 21.62 2.51 -10.61
C ASP A 164 21.80 4.03 -10.43
N GLY A 165 21.69 4.48 -9.18
CA GLY A 165 21.80 5.90 -8.81
C GLY A 165 20.49 6.69 -8.91
N VAL A 166 19.38 6.05 -9.29
CA VAL A 166 18.05 6.67 -9.19
C VAL A 166 17.65 6.77 -7.72
N PRO A 167 17.33 7.96 -7.20
CA PRO A 167 16.87 8.11 -5.83
C PRO A 167 15.44 7.56 -5.70
N GLY A 168 15.17 6.94 -4.56
CA GLY A 168 13.82 6.51 -4.19
C GLY A 168 13.52 6.80 -2.73
N THR A 169 12.29 6.48 -2.35
CA THR A 169 11.80 6.64 -0.99
C THR A 169 10.91 5.47 -0.64
N ILE A 170 11.03 4.94 0.59
CA ILE A 170 10.10 3.98 1.18
C ILE A 170 9.37 4.68 2.32
N ARG A 171 8.06 4.53 2.39
CA ARG A 171 7.17 5.09 3.40
C ARG A 171 6.36 4.00 4.07
N SER A 172 5.99 4.27 5.31
CA SER A 172 5.02 3.48 6.06
C SER A 172 4.10 4.45 6.79
N ALA A 173 2.81 4.32 6.56
CA ALA A 173 1.76 5.06 7.22
C ALA A 173 1.12 4.16 8.30
N LEU A 174 1.11 4.65 9.54
CA LEU A 174 0.38 4.07 10.65
C LEU A 174 -0.82 4.96 10.92
N SER A 175 -2.02 4.41 10.81
CA SER A 175 -3.26 5.13 11.06
C SER A 175 -4.07 4.40 12.12
N ASN A 176 -4.65 5.14 13.06
CA ASN A 176 -5.64 4.62 13.99
C ASN A 176 -7.07 4.78 13.45
N CYS A 177 -7.24 5.08 12.17
CA CYS A 177 -8.55 5.12 11.54
C CYS A 177 -8.90 3.74 10.97
N ALA A 178 -10.14 3.33 11.18
CA ALA A 178 -10.68 2.13 10.56
C ALA A 178 -10.57 2.29 9.04
N ALA A 179 -10.13 1.23 8.34
CA ALA A 179 -10.20 1.20 6.89
C ALA A 179 -11.65 1.51 6.46
N PRO A 180 -11.87 2.38 5.44
CA PRO A 180 -13.20 2.51 4.87
C PRO A 180 -13.68 1.12 4.45
N ARG A 181 -14.87 0.75 4.92
CA ARG A 181 -15.51 -0.53 4.59
C ARG A 181 -16.05 -0.53 3.18
#